data_AF-A0A1Q4F2Q0-F1
#
_entry.id   AF-A0A1Q4F2Q0-F1
#
_cell.length_a   1.000
_cell.length_b   1.000
_cell.length_c   1.000
_cell.angle_alpha   90.00
_cell.angle_beta   90.00
_cell.angle_gamma   90.00
#
_symmetry.space_group_name_H-M   'P 1'
#
loop_
_entity.id
_entity.type
_entity.pdbx_description
1 polymer ?
#
loop_
_entity_poly.entity_id
_entity_poly.type
_entity_poly.pdbx_seq_one_letter_code
_entity_poly.pdbx_strand_id
1 'polypeptide(L)'
;MKQLLIFMRIISGLFSFFGCNNQKETKIIATDSSGNVQTINPNELLMTIPTIENTFPDFENKSDTNNLKILEDDWRQIEFVSKDQKHLIDQEIDSITYIFEHEMHQGKDYSTFKNLYVRRLITKPVSLTFEKVQLYLGDAKNKLAGININGNVGQVKNGFSISSQGFNYYGIKDENNVVSVLCFYIADTDVGSEISVDKISKFLKAENLYIVDWVHRQIADEKNVKDFFSY
;
A
#
# COMPACT_ATOMS: atom_id res chain seq x y z
N MET A 1 21.58 -12.72 23.68
CA MET A 1 20.47 -11.75 23.67
C MET A 1 19.29 -12.37 22.96
N LYS A 2 18.13 -12.50 23.62
CA LYS A 2 16.91 -13.00 22.99
C LYS A 2 16.24 -11.82 22.27
N GLN A 3 16.21 -11.84 20.94
CA GLN A 3 15.48 -10.84 20.15
C GLN A 3 13.98 -11.14 20.24
N LEU A 4 13.20 -10.12 20.60
CA LEU A 4 11.75 -10.18 20.75
C LEU A 4 11.11 -9.75 19.43
N LEU A 5 10.55 -10.70 18.67
CA LEU A 5 9.67 -10.38 17.54
C LEU A 5 8.29 -10.02 18.09
N ILE A 6 7.91 -8.76 18.00
CA ILE A 6 6.55 -8.30 18.29
C ILE A 6 5.84 -8.10 16.95
N PHE A 7 4.82 -8.92 16.67
CA PHE A 7 3.84 -8.60 15.63
C PHE A 7 2.95 -7.49 16.15
N MET A 8 3.19 -6.25 15.72
CA MET A 8 2.45 -5.09 16.20
C MET A 8 1.25 -4.83 15.30
N ARG A 9 0.04 -5.02 15.84
CA ARG A 9 -1.16 -4.33 15.34
C ARG A 9 -1.07 -2.89 15.85
N ILE A 10 -0.74 -1.95 14.99
CA ILE A 10 -0.78 -0.53 15.34
C ILE A 10 -2.24 -0.17 15.60
N ILE A 11 -2.59 0.05 16.87
CA ILE A 11 -3.86 0.68 17.23
C ILE A 11 -3.67 2.15 16.91
N SER A 12 -4.19 2.56 15.76
CA SER A 12 -4.27 3.93 15.26
C SER A 12 -4.78 4.87 16.35
N GLY A 13 -3.87 5.67 16.88
CA GLY A 13 -4.18 6.62 17.93
C GLY A 13 -2.97 7.44 18.32
N LEU A 14 -2.18 7.94 17.36
CA LEU A 14 -1.13 8.94 17.62
C LEU A 14 -0.52 9.54 16.32
N PHE A 15 -1.36 10.04 15.41
CA PHE A 15 -0.91 11.01 14.40
C PHE A 15 -1.55 12.37 14.66
N SER A 16 -1.09 13.01 15.73
CA SER A 16 -1.28 14.44 15.95
C SER A 16 -0.01 15.02 16.55
N PHE A 17 0.99 15.31 15.72
CA PHE A 17 2.14 16.13 16.12
C PHE A 17 2.58 17.04 14.97
N PHE A 18 1.86 18.14 14.79
CA PHE A 18 2.48 19.39 14.37
C PHE A 18 2.75 20.25 15.60
N GLY A 19 4.03 20.58 15.82
CA GLY A 19 4.45 21.76 16.56
C GLY A 19 4.31 21.73 18.09
N CYS A 20 5.33 21.23 18.78
CA CYS A 20 5.92 21.91 19.96
C CYS A 20 7.25 21.25 20.34
N ASN A 21 8.28 22.08 20.45
CA ASN A 21 9.64 21.73 20.82
C ASN A 21 9.69 21.34 22.30
N ASN A 22 9.66 20.03 22.59
CA ASN A 22 10.13 19.42 23.83
C ASN A 22 10.23 17.90 23.61
N GLN A 23 11.45 17.38 23.53
CA GLN A 23 11.73 15.94 23.51
C GLN A 23 11.32 15.32 24.86
N LYS A 24 10.05 14.95 25.00
CA LYS A 24 9.67 13.89 25.95
C LYS A 24 9.89 12.57 25.22
N GLU A 25 10.78 11.74 25.74
CA GLU A 25 10.93 10.35 25.28
C GLU A 25 9.58 9.64 25.39
N THR A 26 8.93 9.42 24.25
CA THR A 26 7.72 8.61 24.18
C THR A 26 8.11 7.17 24.49
N LYS A 27 7.65 6.63 25.61
CA LYS A 27 7.90 5.23 26.00
C LYS A 27 6.74 4.36 25.52
N ILE A 28 7.03 3.35 24.69
CA ILE A 28 6.01 2.41 24.23
C ILE A 28 5.95 1.24 25.22
N ILE A 29 4.74 0.90 25.63
CA ILE A 29 4.43 -0.19 26.54
C ILE A 29 4.03 -1.39 25.69
N ALA A 30 4.86 -2.42 25.66
CA ALA A 30 4.59 -3.67 24.96
C ALA A 30 4.40 -4.82 25.94
N THR A 31 3.50 -5.75 25.63
CA THR A 31 3.26 -6.94 26.44
C THR A 31 3.85 -8.15 25.74
N ASP A 32 4.72 -8.90 26.42
CA ASP A 32 5.25 -10.14 25.87
C ASP A 32 4.22 -11.29 25.93
N SER A 33 4.54 -12.42 25.30
CA SER A 33 3.68 -13.61 25.25
C SER A 33 3.36 -14.22 26.63
N SER A 34 4.01 -13.76 27.70
CA SER A 34 3.79 -14.18 29.08
C SER A 34 3.02 -13.14 29.90
N GLY A 35 2.57 -12.04 29.29
CA GLY A 35 1.81 -10.99 29.95
C GLY A 35 2.67 -9.96 30.68
N ASN A 36 3.99 -10.00 30.56
CA ASN A 36 4.85 -9.02 31.22
C ASN A 36 4.93 -7.75 30.38
N VAL A 37 4.75 -6.63 31.06
CA VAL A 37 4.85 -5.31 30.46
C VAL A 37 6.31 -4.88 30.40
N GLN A 38 6.82 -4.69 29.19
CA GLN A 38 8.17 -4.17 28.94
C GLN A 38 8.06 -2.75 28.35
N THR A 39 8.91 -1.86 28.86
CA THR A 39 9.12 -0.54 28.26
C THR A 39 10.20 -0.67 27.23
N ILE A 40 9.89 -0.34 25.98
CA ILE A 40 10.84 -0.42 24.85
C ILE A 40 11.11 1.01 24.37
N ASN A 41 12.37 1.30 24.06
CA ASN A 41 12.74 2.54 23.40
C ASN A 41 12.21 2.48 21.95
N PRO A 42 11.40 3.44 21.48
CA PRO A 42 10.88 3.40 20.11
C PRO A 42 11.97 3.30 19.03
N ASN A 43 13.16 3.83 19.30
CA ASN A 43 14.30 3.76 18.38
C ASN A 43 14.92 2.35 18.26
N GLU A 44 14.49 1.42 19.11
CA GLU A 44 14.87 0.00 19.05
C GLU A 44 13.82 -0.85 18.31
N LEU A 45 12.70 -0.26 17.90
CA LEU A 45 11.70 -0.94 17.09
C LEU A 45 12.20 -1.12 15.67
N LEU A 46 11.99 -2.31 15.14
CA LEU A 46 12.31 -2.65 13.77
C LEU A 46 11.03 -2.67 12.94
N MET A 47 11.09 -2.08 11.76
CA MET A 47 10.03 -2.04 10.77
C MET A 47 10.05 -3.31 9.92
N THR A 48 8.88 -3.75 9.48
CA THR A 48 8.70 -4.94 8.62
C THR A 48 8.76 -4.60 7.14
N ILE A 49 8.57 -3.33 6.77
CA ILE A 49 8.59 -2.84 5.40
C ILE A 49 9.60 -1.71 5.24
N PRO A 50 10.19 -1.55 4.04
CA PRO A 50 11.22 -0.55 3.79
C PRO A 50 10.65 0.84 3.49
N THR A 51 9.34 0.93 3.22
CA THR A 51 8.73 2.17 2.73
C THR A 51 7.24 2.28 2.99
N ILE A 52 6.75 3.51 3.11
CA ILE A 52 5.31 3.86 3.19
C ILE A 52 5.03 5.10 2.34
N GLU A 53 3.76 5.28 1.98
CA GLU A 53 3.28 6.50 1.34
C GLU A 53 3.08 7.62 2.37
N ASN A 54 3.46 8.86 2.02
CA ASN A 54 3.24 10.02 2.88
C ASN A 54 1.77 10.51 2.86
N THR A 55 1.06 10.30 1.73
CA THR A 55 -0.34 10.72 1.60
C THR A 55 -1.29 9.71 2.23
N PHE A 56 -2.00 10.12 3.26
CA PHE A 56 -3.15 9.39 3.80
C PHE A 56 -4.45 9.98 3.24
N PRO A 57 -5.44 9.16 2.86
CA PRO A 57 -6.65 9.68 2.23
C PRO A 57 -7.61 10.31 3.25
N ASP A 58 -8.49 11.19 2.78
CA ASP A 58 -9.59 11.70 3.59
C ASP A 58 -10.67 10.62 3.83
N PHE A 59 -11.42 10.75 4.92
CA PHE A 59 -12.51 9.85 5.27
C PHE A 59 -13.86 10.57 5.33
N GLU A 60 -14.92 9.82 5.10
CA GLU A 60 -16.30 10.25 5.31
C GLU A 60 -17.03 9.30 6.26
N ASN A 61 -17.95 9.84 7.06
CA ASN A 61 -18.74 9.06 8.01
C ASN A 61 -19.82 8.26 7.28
N LYS A 62 -19.38 7.23 6.57
CA LYS A 62 -20.19 6.26 5.85
C LYS A 62 -19.55 4.90 6.05
N SER A 63 -20.38 3.89 6.28
CA SER A 63 -19.93 2.51 6.48
C SER A 63 -20.85 1.60 5.67
N ASP A 64 -20.25 0.81 4.77
CA ASP A 64 -20.91 -0.28 4.07
C ASP A 64 -20.27 -1.59 4.53
N THR A 65 -21.08 -2.63 4.72
CA THR A 65 -20.60 -3.95 5.12
C THR A 65 -19.70 -4.61 4.08
N ASN A 66 -19.79 -4.18 2.82
CA ASN A 66 -19.05 -4.78 1.69
C ASN A 66 -17.75 -4.05 1.35
N ASN A 67 -17.37 -3.04 2.14
CA ASN A 67 -16.16 -2.29 1.88
C ASN A 67 -14.92 -3.18 1.93
N LEU A 68 -14.01 -2.89 1.01
CA LEU A 68 -12.68 -3.46 1.00
C LEU A 68 -11.92 -2.99 2.24
N LYS A 69 -11.35 -3.92 3.02
CA LYS A 69 -10.52 -3.61 4.19
C LYS A 69 -9.05 -3.65 3.81
N ILE A 70 -8.31 -2.60 4.15
CA ILE A 70 -6.87 -2.45 3.88
C ILE A 70 -6.17 -2.11 5.20
N LEU A 71 -4.94 -2.61 5.41
CA LEU A 71 -4.11 -2.15 6.52
C LEU A 71 -3.58 -0.74 6.25
N GLU A 72 -3.23 0.01 7.30
CA GLU A 72 -2.71 1.38 7.14
C GLU A 72 -1.40 1.39 6.35
N ASP A 73 -0.52 0.43 6.63
CA ASP A 73 0.79 0.25 6.02
C ASP A 73 0.74 -0.38 4.62
N ASP A 74 -0.38 -1.01 4.24
CA ASP A 74 -0.62 -1.53 2.88
C ASP A 74 -1.11 -0.45 1.90
N TRP A 75 -1.45 0.74 2.38
CA TRP A 75 -1.98 1.81 1.54
C TRP A 75 -0.97 2.23 0.45
N ARG A 76 -1.39 2.09 -0.81
CA ARG A 76 -0.60 2.43 -2.02
C ARG A 76 0.77 1.72 -2.09
N GLN A 77 0.90 0.49 -1.58
CA GLN A 77 2.16 -0.28 -1.69
C GLN A 77 2.37 -0.92 -3.07
N ILE A 78 1.28 -1.31 -3.74
CA ILE A 78 1.29 -1.72 -5.15
C ILE A 78 0.31 -0.84 -5.91
N GLU A 79 0.80 -0.05 -6.86
CA GLU A 79 -0.02 0.93 -7.57
C GLU A 79 0.30 1.04 -9.05
N PHE A 80 -0.69 1.55 -9.80
CA PHE A 80 -0.50 1.96 -11.17
C PHE A 80 0.04 3.38 -11.21
N VAL A 81 1.04 3.63 -12.05
CA VAL A 81 1.67 4.95 -12.21
C VAL A 81 1.86 5.26 -13.69
N SER A 82 1.57 6.49 -14.13
CA SER A 82 1.86 6.93 -15.51
C SER A 82 3.35 6.78 -15.84
N LYS A 83 3.67 6.28 -17.05
CA LYS A 83 5.06 6.20 -17.52
C LYS A 83 5.72 7.57 -17.66
N ASP A 84 4.94 8.66 -17.76
CA ASP A 84 5.47 10.02 -17.78
C ASP A 84 6.18 10.39 -16.45
N GLN A 85 5.87 9.67 -15.38
CA GLN A 85 6.46 9.86 -14.06
C GLN A 85 7.66 8.93 -13.80
N LYS A 86 8.20 8.25 -14.83
CA LYS A 86 9.31 7.29 -14.68
C LYS A 86 10.49 7.83 -13.89
N HIS A 87 10.89 9.08 -14.15
CA HIS A 87 12.00 9.71 -13.43
C HIS A 87 11.72 9.87 -11.92
N LEU A 88 10.46 10.06 -11.51
CA LEU A 88 10.07 10.11 -10.10
C LEU A 88 10.03 8.70 -9.50
N ILE A 89 9.51 7.71 -10.24
CA ILE A 89 9.52 6.30 -9.82
C ILE A 89 10.96 5.86 -9.52
N ASP A 90 11.90 6.19 -10.40
CA ASP A 90 13.31 5.84 -10.23
C ASP A 90 13.91 6.49 -8.98
N GLN A 91 13.62 7.77 -8.73
CA GLN A 91 14.09 8.45 -7.50
C GLN A 91 13.52 7.84 -6.21
N GLU A 92 12.24 7.46 -6.21
CA GLU A 92 11.64 6.76 -5.06
C GLU A 92 12.30 5.38 -4.88
N ILE A 93 12.51 4.62 -5.95
CA ILE A 93 13.16 3.30 -5.89
C ILE A 93 14.62 3.38 -5.44
N ASP A 94 15.38 4.38 -5.87
CA ASP A 94 16.75 4.60 -5.41
C ASP A 94 16.78 4.86 -3.90
N SER A 95 15.82 5.66 -3.41
CA SER A 95 15.68 5.96 -1.98
C SER A 95 15.28 4.73 -1.17
N ILE A 96 14.40 3.88 -1.70
CA ILE A 96 14.03 2.61 -1.06
C ILE A 96 15.21 1.64 -1.10
N THR A 97 15.99 1.63 -2.18
CA THR A 97 17.18 0.80 -2.31
C THR A 97 18.22 1.16 -1.25
N TYR A 98 18.40 2.44 -0.98
CA TYR A 98 19.24 2.89 0.12
C TYR A 98 18.82 2.28 1.47
N ILE A 99 17.51 2.20 1.77
CA ILE A 99 16.99 1.55 3.00
C ILE A 99 17.37 0.07 3.05
N PHE A 100 17.22 -0.66 1.94
CA PHE A 100 17.64 -2.07 1.87
C PHE A 100 19.14 -2.25 2.12
N GLU A 101 19.97 -1.35 1.59
CA GLU A 101 21.42 -1.47 1.67
C GLU A 101 21.99 -1.07 3.04
N HIS A 102 21.35 -0.11 3.72
CA HIS A 102 21.94 0.54 4.90
C HIS A 102 21.15 0.33 6.19
N GLU A 103 19.83 0.13 6.10
CA GLU A 103 18.94 0.06 7.27
C GLU A 103 18.38 -1.34 7.51
N MET A 104 18.57 -2.26 6.57
CA MET A 104 18.09 -3.64 6.68
C MET A 104 18.91 -4.44 7.70
N HIS A 105 18.20 -5.14 8.58
CA HIS A 105 18.73 -6.18 9.45
C HIS A 105 18.21 -7.54 8.98
N GLN A 106 19.13 -8.40 8.55
CA GLN A 106 18.82 -9.77 8.17
C GLN A 106 18.77 -10.65 9.43
N GLY A 107 17.58 -11.12 9.77
CA GLY A 107 17.37 -12.22 10.72
C GLY A 107 17.57 -13.58 10.05
N LYS A 108 17.34 -14.66 10.82
CA LYS A 108 17.46 -16.03 10.31
C LYS A 108 16.39 -16.35 9.26
N ASP A 109 15.15 -15.93 9.53
CA ASP A 109 13.96 -16.30 8.75
C ASP A 109 13.17 -15.07 8.25
N TYR A 110 13.67 -13.86 8.51
CA TYR A 110 12.95 -12.62 8.20
C TYR A 110 13.95 -11.46 8.06
N SER A 111 13.53 -10.44 7.31
CA SER A 111 14.26 -9.17 7.18
C SER A 111 13.45 -8.08 7.86
N THR A 112 14.14 -7.17 8.54
CA THR A 112 13.53 -5.98 9.15
C THR A 112 14.37 -4.75 8.85
N PHE A 113 13.85 -3.57 9.16
CA PHE A 113 14.53 -2.31 8.88
C PHE A 113 14.55 -1.43 10.13
N LYS A 114 15.68 -0.79 10.41
CA LYS A 114 15.77 0.20 11.50
C LYS A 114 15.04 1.49 11.18
N ASN A 115 14.96 1.81 9.90
CA ASN A 115 14.28 2.98 9.39
C ASN A 115 13.57 2.62 8.08
N LEU A 116 12.63 3.45 7.66
CA LEU A 116 11.93 3.30 6.40
C LEU A 116 12.00 4.61 5.62
N TYR A 117 11.75 4.52 4.33
CA TYR A 117 11.64 5.67 3.45
C TYR A 117 10.18 6.07 3.26
N VAL A 118 9.84 7.34 3.48
CA VAL A 118 8.50 7.88 3.26
C VAL A 118 8.41 8.51 1.87
N ARG A 119 7.68 7.86 0.95
CA ARG A 119 7.47 8.29 -0.44
C ARG A 119 6.60 9.54 -0.49
N ARG A 120 6.91 10.46 -1.41
CA ARG A 120 6.25 11.79 -1.47
C ARG A 120 6.29 12.45 -2.84
N LEU A 121 7.06 11.93 -3.79
CA LEU A 121 7.27 12.54 -5.10
C LEU A 121 6.04 12.37 -6.00
N ILE A 122 5.33 11.25 -5.87
CA ILE A 122 4.21 10.87 -6.74
C ILE A 122 2.89 11.03 -5.98
N THR A 123 2.33 12.23 -6.03
CA THR A 123 1.06 12.58 -5.35
C THR A 123 -0.20 12.28 -6.18
N LYS A 124 -0.06 12.19 -7.51
CA LYS A 124 -1.13 11.81 -8.44
C LYS A 124 -0.58 10.80 -9.46
N PRO A 125 -0.51 9.51 -9.11
CA PRO A 125 0.05 8.46 -9.96
C PRO A 125 -0.58 8.36 -11.35
N VAL A 126 -1.88 8.59 -11.45
CA VAL A 126 -2.65 8.41 -12.69
C VAL A 126 -3.68 9.53 -12.90
N SER A 127 -4.16 9.65 -14.13
CA SER A 127 -5.32 10.47 -14.48
C SER A 127 -6.11 9.72 -15.54
N LEU A 128 -7.09 8.93 -15.09
CA LEU A 128 -7.87 8.02 -15.93
C LEU A 128 -9.34 8.20 -15.64
N THR A 129 -10.21 8.00 -16.62
CA THR A 129 -11.65 7.94 -16.31
C THR A 129 -11.96 6.62 -15.61
N PHE A 130 -12.87 6.64 -14.65
CA PHE A 130 -13.31 5.44 -13.96
C PHE A 130 -13.94 4.42 -14.92
N GLU A 131 -14.58 4.89 -15.99
CA GLU A 131 -15.09 4.05 -17.07
C GLU A 131 -13.99 3.20 -17.72
N LYS A 132 -12.79 3.76 -17.97
CA LYS A 132 -11.65 3.00 -18.49
C LYS A 132 -11.19 1.93 -17.51
N VAL A 133 -11.13 2.27 -16.21
CA VAL A 133 -10.80 1.28 -15.16
C VAL A 133 -11.80 0.13 -15.18
N GLN A 134 -13.10 0.42 -15.27
CA GLN A 134 -14.14 -0.62 -15.37
C GLN A 134 -14.05 -1.42 -16.67
N LEU A 135 -13.78 -0.78 -17.80
CA LEU A 135 -13.67 -1.43 -19.10
C LEU A 135 -12.54 -2.46 -19.13
N TYR A 136 -11.38 -2.10 -18.59
CA TYR A 136 -10.19 -2.95 -18.65
C TYR A 136 -10.09 -3.92 -17.48
N LEU A 137 -10.38 -3.48 -16.26
CA LEU A 137 -10.12 -4.24 -15.03
C LEU A 137 -11.41 -4.77 -14.38
N GLY A 138 -12.57 -4.32 -14.84
CA GLY A 138 -13.86 -4.76 -14.35
C GLY A 138 -14.40 -6.02 -15.05
N ASP A 139 -15.53 -6.48 -14.51
CA ASP A 139 -16.45 -7.45 -15.06
C ASP A 139 -17.89 -6.92 -14.82
N ALA A 140 -18.81 -7.27 -15.71
CA ALA A 140 -20.20 -6.79 -15.71
C ALA A 140 -20.97 -7.13 -14.42
N LYS A 141 -20.47 -8.10 -13.64
CA LYS A 141 -21.05 -8.54 -12.36
C LYS A 141 -20.45 -7.86 -11.15
N ASN A 142 -19.45 -7.00 -11.33
CA ASN A 142 -18.69 -6.45 -10.21
C ASN A 142 -19.56 -5.51 -9.38
N LYS A 143 -19.66 -5.81 -8.08
CA LYS A 143 -20.21 -4.88 -7.11
C LYS A 143 -19.14 -3.85 -6.78
N LEU A 144 -19.47 -2.59 -6.98
CA LEU A 144 -18.67 -1.48 -6.48
C LEU A 144 -18.79 -1.44 -4.96
N ALA A 145 -17.67 -1.34 -4.26
CA ALA A 145 -17.64 -1.09 -2.82
C ALA A 145 -16.74 0.10 -2.50
N GLY A 146 -16.82 0.61 -1.26
CA GLY A 146 -15.87 1.59 -0.73
C GLY A 146 -14.64 0.92 -0.14
N ILE A 147 -13.77 1.72 0.48
CA ILE A 147 -12.55 1.27 1.15
C ILE A 147 -12.63 1.66 2.62
N ASN A 148 -12.33 0.72 3.51
CA ASN A 148 -12.02 0.98 4.91
C ASN A 148 -10.53 0.72 5.14
N ILE A 149 -9.84 1.67 5.75
CA ILE A 149 -8.48 1.47 6.24
C ILE A 149 -8.56 1.15 7.72
N ASN A 150 -7.92 0.07 8.15
CA ASN A 150 -7.95 -0.39 9.53
C ASN A 150 -7.54 0.72 10.49
N GLY A 151 -8.22 0.76 11.64
CA GLY A 151 -8.00 1.79 12.65
C GLY A 151 -8.75 3.11 12.42
N ASN A 152 -9.32 3.33 11.24
CA ASN A 152 -10.04 4.55 10.91
C ASN A 152 -11.56 4.34 10.93
N VAL A 153 -12.31 5.36 11.35
CA VAL A 153 -13.78 5.35 11.38
C VAL A 153 -14.33 5.84 10.05
N GLY A 154 -15.30 5.11 9.49
CA GLY A 154 -15.89 5.44 8.20
C GLY A 154 -15.06 4.94 7.03
N GLN A 155 -15.36 5.42 5.82
CA GLN A 155 -14.74 4.96 4.58
C GLN A 155 -13.91 6.06 3.94
N VAL A 156 -12.96 5.67 3.09
CA VAL A 156 -12.17 6.60 2.28
C VAL A 156 -13.11 7.43 1.41
N LYS A 157 -13.02 8.76 1.53
CA LYS A 157 -13.80 9.72 0.77
C LYS A 157 -13.52 9.54 -0.71
N ASN A 158 -14.58 9.40 -1.50
CA ASN A 158 -14.53 9.05 -2.92
C ASN A 158 -13.75 7.78 -3.28
N GLY A 159 -13.44 6.96 -2.28
CA GLY A 159 -12.80 5.67 -2.44
C GLY A 159 -13.69 4.70 -3.21
N PHE A 160 -13.07 3.80 -3.95
CA PHE A 160 -13.76 2.70 -4.61
C PHE A 160 -12.93 1.43 -4.56
N SER A 161 -13.59 0.28 -4.65
CA SER A 161 -12.95 -1.00 -4.90
C SER A 161 -13.78 -1.86 -5.86
N ILE A 162 -13.08 -2.65 -6.65
CA ILE A 162 -13.63 -3.57 -7.65
C ILE A 162 -12.86 -4.90 -7.53
N SER A 163 -13.57 -5.98 -7.23
CA SER A 163 -12.99 -7.32 -7.27
C SER A 163 -13.22 -7.93 -8.66
N SER A 164 -12.17 -8.41 -9.32
CA SER A 164 -12.28 -9.10 -10.61
C SER A 164 -11.09 -10.01 -10.84
N GLN A 165 -11.35 -11.24 -11.30
CA GLN A 165 -10.32 -12.15 -11.81
C GLN A 165 -9.14 -12.38 -10.85
N GLY A 166 -9.44 -12.60 -9.56
CA GLY A 166 -8.40 -12.84 -8.54
C GLY A 166 -7.71 -11.58 -8.03
N PHE A 167 -8.12 -10.38 -8.49
CA PHE A 167 -7.59 -9.11 -7.98
C PHE A 167 -8.66 -8.29 -7.28
N ASN A 168 -8.24 -7.55 -6.26
CA ASN A 168 -9.00 -6.46 -5.67
C ASN A 168 -8.34 -5.15 -6.08
N TYR A 169 -8.94 -4.47 -7.06
CA TYR A 169 -8.53 -3.13 -7.45
C TYR A 169 -9.19 -2.11 -6.53
N TYR A 170 -8.47 -1.04 -6.19
CA TYR A 170 -9.00 0.02 -5.36
C TYR A 170 -8.36 1.35 -5.68
N GLY A 171 -9.01 2.45 -5.29
CA GLY A 171 -8.51 3.76 -5.65
C GLY A 171 -9.38 4.91 -5.18
N ILE A 172 -9.00 6.10 -5.63
CA ILE A 172 -9.72 7.35 -5.36
C ILE A 172 -10.04 7.98 -6.71
N LYS A 173 -11.26 8.48 -6.84
CA LYS A 173 -11.70 9.27 -8.00
C LYS A 173 -12.31 10.59 -7.54
N ASP A 174 -12.32 11.60 -8.39
CA ASP A 174 -13.02 12.85 -8.10
C ASP A 174 -14.52 12.79 -8.45
N GLU A 175 -15.22 13.91 -8.29
CA GLU A 175 -16.65 14.06 -8.62
C GLU A 175 -16.95 13.89 -10.12
N ASN A 176 -15.94 14.09 -10.98
CA ASN A 176 -16.01 13.88 -12.43
C ASN A 176 -15.61 12.46 -12.84
N ASN A 177 -15.45 11.54 -11.88
CA ASN A 177 -14.98 10.18 -12.09
C ASN A 177 -13.57 10.09 -12.68
N VAL A 178 -12.71 11.09 -12.46
CA VAL A 178 -11.28 10.99 -12.77
C VAL A 178 -10.57 10.32 -11.62
N VAL A 179 -9.99 9.15 -11.89
CA VAL A 179 -9.19 8.35 -10.97
C VAL A 179 -7.80 8.97 -10.83
N SER A 180 -7.43 9.31 -9.60
CA SER A 180 -6.11 9.88 -9.26
C SER A 180 -5.19 8.87 -8.57
N VAL A 181 -5.76 7.84 -7.93
CA VAL A 181 -5.05 6.73 -7.29
C VAL A 181 -5.70 5.44 -7.76
N LEU A 182 -4.89 4.49 -8.22
CA LEU A 182 -5.34 3.15 -8.57
C LEU A 182 -4.29 2.15 -8.10
N CYS A 183 -4.72 1.19 -7.30
CA CYS A 183 -3.92 0.18 -6.63
C CYS A 183 -4.59 -1.17 -6.76
N PHE A 184 -3.86 -2.22 -6.41
CA PHE A 184 -4.46 -3.55 -6.30
C PHE A 184 -3.72 -4.43 -5.30
N TYR A 185 -4.34 -5.53 -4.93
CA TYR A 185 -3.69 -6.69 -4.33
C TYR A 185 -4.37 -7.97 -4.82
N ILE A 186 -3.68 -9.10 -4.67
CA ILE A 186 -4.18 -10.41 -5.08
C ILE A 186 -5.17 -10.90 -4.02
N ALA A 187 -6.38 -11.30 -4.44
CA ALA A 187 -7.39 -11.82 -3.54
C ALA A 187 -6.99 -13.20 -3.00
N ASP A 188 -7.23 -13.46 -1.71
CA ASP A 188 -7.00 -14.76 -1.04
C ASP A 188 -7.89 -15.91 -1.57
N THR A 189 -8.66 -15.70 -2.64
CA THR A 189 -9.59 -16.71 -3.16
C THR A 189 -8.86 -17.80 -3.94
N ASP A 190 -9.26 -19.05 -3.65
CA ASP A 190 -8.71 -20.32 -4.14
C ASP A 190 -7.83 -20.27 -5.40
N VAL A 191 -6.60 -20.75 -5.17
CA VAL A 191 -5.61 -21.25 -6.12
C VAL A 191 -6.32 -22.06 -7.23
N GLY A 192 -6.62 -21.43 -8.37
CA GLY A 192 -7.28 -22.13 -9.48
C GLY A 192 -8.05 -21.27 -10.48
N SER A 193 -8.32 -19.99 -10.17
CA SER A 193 -8.74 -19.06 -11.22
C SER A 193 -7.49 -18.54 -11.94
N GLU A 194 -7.38 -18.82 -13.25
CA GLU A 194 -6.29 -18.27 -14.06
C GLU A 194 -6.31 -16.74 -13.96
N ILE A 195 -5.29 -16.19 -13.30
CA ILE A 195 -5.05 -14.76 -13.24
C ILE A 195 -4.89 -14.29 -14.69
N SER A 196 -5.88 -13.56 -15.21
CA SER A 196 -5.85 -13.08 -16.60
C SER A 196 -5.00 -11.81 -16.68
N VAL A 197 -3.69 -12.01 -16.67
CA VAL A 197 -2.68 -10.94 -16.81
C VAL A 197 -2.82 -10.20 -18.15
N ASP A 198 -3.45 -10.81 -19.16
CA ASP A 198 -3.64 -10.21 -20.48
C ASP A 198 -4.49 -8.93 -20.45
N LYS A 199 -5.50 -8.84 -19.57
CA LYS A 199 -6.29 -7.60 -19.40
C LYS A 199 -5.45 -6.48 -18.80
N ILE A 200 -4.64 -6.81 -17.79
CA ILE A 200 -3.70 -5.87 -17.17
C ILE A 200 -2.68 -5.40 -18.21
N SER A 201 -2.03 -6.30 -18.95
CA SER A 201 -1.08 -5.95 -20.01
C SER A 201 -1.69 -4.99 -21.05
N LYS A 202 -2.92 -5.27 -21.51
CA LYS A 202 -3.65 -4.36 -22.41
C LYS A 202 -3.92 -3.00 -21.79
N PHE A 203 -4.29 -2.96 -20.51
CA PHE A 203 -4.53 -1.72 -19.77
C PHE A 203 -3.26 -0.88 -19.64
N LEU A 204 -2.15 -1.50 -19.23
CA LEU A 204 -0.84 -0.83 -19.10
C LEU A 204 -0.40 -0.20 -20.40
N LYS A 205 -0.57 -0.93 -21.51
CA LYS A 205 -0.25 -0.43 -22.84
C LYS A 205 -1.16 0.73 -23.27
N ALA A 206 -2.48 0.57 -23.10
CA ALA A 206 -3.46 1.52 -23.60
C ALA A 206 -3.41 2.87 -22.87
N GLU A 207 -3.15 2.82 -21.56
CA GLU A 207 -3.16 4.00 -20.69
C GLU A 207 -1.76 4.50 -20.33
N ASN A 208 -0.72 3.97 -20.97
CA ASN A 208 0.68 4.33 -20.75
C ASN A 208 1.06 4.27 -19.25
N LEU A 209 0.88 3.10 -18.63
CA LEU A 209 1.10 2.88 -17.21
C LEU A 209 2.21 1.87 -16.93
N TYR A 210 2.80 2.01 -15.74
CA TYR A 210 3.53 0.98 -15.01
C TYR A 210 2.66 0.44 -13.87
N ILE A 211 2.94 -0.79 -13.44
CA ILE A 211 2.68 -1.26 -12.07
C ILE A 211 3.99 -1.09 -11.31
N VAL A 212 3.90 -0.56 -10.09
CA VAL A 212 5.05 -0.46 -9.19
C VAL A 212 4.70 -1.14 -7.88
N ASP A 213 5.52 -2.12 -7.50
CA ASP A 213 5.57 -2.66 -6.14
C ASP A 213 6.70 -1.95 -5.40
N TRP A 214 6.33 -1.06 -4.50
CA TRP A 214 7.29 -0.23 -3.77
C TRP A 214 8.09 -1.02 -2.73
N VAL A 215 7.46 -2.02 -2.10
CA VAL A 215 8.10 -2.85 -1.07
C VAL A 215 9.18 -3.72 -1.70
N HIS A 216 8.90 -4.29 -2.86
CA HIS A 216 9.84 -5.17 -3.57
C HIS A 216 10.70 -4.45 -4.62
N ARG A 217 10.50 -3.13 -4.81
CA ARG A 217 11.18 -2.31 -5.83
C ARG A 217 11.03 -2.87 -7.25
N GLN A 218 9.86 -3.44 -7.55
CA GLN A 218 9.59 -4.01 -8.87
C GLN A 218 8.78 -3.03 -9.71
N ILE A 219 9.13 -2.93 -11.00
CA ILE A 219 8.35 -2.20 -11.99
C ILE A 219 7.94 -3.16 -13.10
N ALA A 220 6.66 -3.15 -13.45
CA ALA A 220 6.15 -3.87 -14.59
C ALA A 220 5.43 -2.96 -15.58
N ASP A 221 5.61 -3.25 -16.86
CA ASP A 221 4.84 -2.70 -17.98
C ASP A 221 4.15 -3.83 -18.77
N GLU A 222 3.54 -3.51 -19.90
CA GLU A 222 2.83 -4.49 -20.71
C GLU A 222 3.68 -5.69 -21.16
N LYS A 223 5.01 -5.57 -21.19
CA LYS A 223 5.94 -6.58 -21.72
C LYS A 223 6.37 -7.59 -20.67
N ASN A 224 6.49 -7.18 -19.41
CA ASN A 224 7.02 -8.01 -18.32
C ASN A 224 6.02 -8.24 -17.16
N VAL A 225 4.79 -7.74 -17.26
CA VAL A 225 3.75 -7.93 -16.23
C VAL A 225 3.38 -9.38 -15.94
N LYS A 226 3.67 -10.32 -16.85
CA LYS A 226 3.52 -11.76 -16.55
C LYS A 226 4.55 -12.24 -15.52
N ASP A 227 5.79 -11.78 -15.65
CA ASP A 227 6.88 -12.15 -14.73
C ASP A 227 6.65 -11.55 -13.35
N PHE A 228 6.06 -10.34 -13.29
CA PHE A 228 5.67 -9.67 -12.05
C PHE A 228 4.75 -10.52 -11.15
N PHE A 229 3.89 -11.35 -11.74
CA PHE A 229 2.95 -12.21 -11.00
C PHE A 229 3.42 -13.66 -10.81
N SER A 230 4.64 -13.99 -11.22
CA SER A 230 5.14 -15.38 -11.23
C SER A 230 5.93 -15.79 -9.98
N TYR A 231 5.79 -15.04 -8.87
CA TYR A 231 6.49 -15.28 -7.60
C TYR A 231 5.70 -16.15 -6.63
#